data_AF-A0A383RQU2-F1
#
_entry.id   AF-A0A383RQU2-F1
#
_cell.length_a   1.000
_cell.length_b   1.000
_cell.length_c   1.000
_cell.angle_alpha   90.00
_cell.angle_beta   90.00
_cell.angle_gamma   90.00
#
_symmetry.space_group_name_H-M   'P 1'
#
loop_
_entity.id
_entity.type
_entity.pdbx_description
1 polymer ?
#
loop_
_entity_poly.entity_id
_entity_poly.type
_entity_poly.pdbx_seq_one_letter_code
_entity_poly.pdbx_strand_id
1 'polypeptide(L)'
;MNKDPLQVTPALHTPAEDPVGVGGLLRQLMREVPELFSKELALAKAELQHNLTALKAGTAAVAAGAIVLLAGFIILLLAAVYGLSMFVEPWLAAVIVGGVTVVIGMIMLQSGKKQFDPAQLTPDRTLHAMQQDKDALKRKLP
;
A
#
# COMPACT_ATOMS: atom_id res chain seq x y z
N MET A 1 -31.07 83.95 -31.60
CA MET A 1 -32.01 83.06 -32.33
C MET A 1 -31.37 81.68 -32.39
N ASN A 2 -31.95 80.56 -31.98
CA ASN A 2 -33.33 80.19 -31.75
C ASN A 2 -33.33 78.81 -31.04
N LYS A 3 -33.87 78.74 -29.81
CA LYS A 3 -34.88 77.78 -29.30
C LYS A 3 -34.68 76.28 -29.60
N ASP A 4 -34.46 75.43 -28.59
CA ASP A 4 -35.48 74.72 -27.76
C ASP A 4 -35.40 73.19 -28.08
N PRO A 5 -36.04 72.27 -27.31
CA PRO A 5 -35.39 71.54 -26.22
C PRO A 5 -35.67 70.02 -26.29
N LEU A 6 -35.16 69.27 -25.30
CA LEU A 6 -35.60 67.92 -24.89
C LEU A 6 -35.53 66.77 -25.90
N GLN A 7 -34.56 65.87 -25.69
CA GLN A 7 -34.86 64.43 -25.67
C GLN A 7 -34.18 63.80 -24.46
N VAL A 8 -34.93 63.82 -23.35
CA VAL A 8 -34.76 62.84 -22.28
C VAL A 8 -35.46 61.58 -22.76
N THR A 9 -34.71 60.64 -23.31
CA THR A 9 -35.18 59.26 -23.45
C THR A 9 -34.49 58.45 -22.37
N PRO A 10 -35.18 58.10 -21.26
CA PRO A 10 -34.71 57.05 -20.39
C PRO A 10 -34.96 55.74 -21.16
N ALA A 11 -34.00 55.35 -22.00
CA ALA A 11 -33.99 53.99 -22.49
C ALA A 11 -33.74 53.11 -21.27
N LEU A 12 -34.83 52.55 -20.74
CA LEU A 12 -34.86 51.37 -19.90
C LEU A 12 -34.02 50.30 -20.60
N HIS A 13 -32.71 50.29 -20.36
CA HIS A 13 -31.98 49.04 -20.44
C HIS A 13 -32.45 48.27 -19.23
N THR A 14 -33.49 47.47 -19.49
CA THR A 14 -33.80 46.21 -18.83
C THR A 14 -32.57 45.71 -18.08
N PRO A 15 -32.70 45.28 -16.80
CA PRO A 15 -31.65 44.52 -16.16
C PRO A 15 -31.42 43.28 -17.02
N ALA A 16 -30.48 43.39 -17.96
CA ALA A 16 -29.95 42.26 -18.69
C ALA A 16 -29.25 41.47 -17.60
N GLU A 17 -29.92 40.39 -17.22
CA GLU A 17 -29.49 39.39 -16.27
C GLU A 17 -27.97 39.32 -16.19
N ASP A 18 -27.44 39.55 -14.99
CA ASP A 18 -26.07 39.22 -14.66
C ASP A 18 -25.75 37.81 -15.20
N PRO A 19 -24.84 37.66 -16.18
CA PRO A 19 -24.42 36.33 -16.61
C PRO A 19 -23.47 35.70 -15.57
N VAL A 20 -23.31 36.30 -14.39
CA VAL A 20 -22.72 35.66 -13.21
C VAL A 20 -23.73 34.69 -12.59
N GLY A 21 -24.41 33.94 -13.44
CA GLY A 21 -25.26 32.83 -13.03
C GLY A 21 -24.39 31.77 -12.36
N VAL A 22 -24.97 31.09 -11.39
CA VAL A 22 -24.45 29.92 -10.67
C VAL A 22 -23.73 28.90 -11.59
N GLY A 23 -24.09 28.84 -12.88
CA GLY A 23 -23.40 28.06 -13.91
C GLY A 23 -21.97 28.50 -14.26
N GLY A 24 -21.64 29.80 -14.17
CA GLY A 24 -20.28 30.33 -14.36
C GLY A 24 -19.34 29.98 -13.20
N LEU A 25 -19.84 30.04 -11.97
CA LEU A 25 -19.11 29.63 -10.76
C LEU A 25 -18.91 28.11 -10.72
N LEU A 26 -19.92 27.32 -11.13
CA LEU A 26 -19.79 25.87 -11.29
C LEU A 26 -18.76 25.49 -12.36
N ARG A 27 -18.70 26.24 -13.47
CA ARG A 27 -17.71 26.05 -14.53
C ARG A 27 -16.28 26.40 -14.10
N GLN A 28 -16.13 27.35 -13.18
CA GLN A 28 -14.84 27.71 -12.60
C GLN A 28 -14.38 26.70 -11.53
N LEU A 29 -15.31 26.20 -10.70
CA LEU A 29 -15.05 25.13 -9.74
C LEU A 29 -14.66 23.80 -10.42
N MET A 30 -15.34 23.44 -11.51
CA MET A 30 -14.98 22.29 -12.37
C MET A 30 -13.59 22.40 -13.01
N ARG A 31 -13.00 23.59 -13.05
CA ARG A 31 -11.72 23.88 -13.67
C ARG A 31 -10.56 23.93 -12.66
N GLU A 32 -10.84 24.20 -11.38
CA GLU A 32 -9.85 24.24 -10.28
C GLU A 32 -9.75 22.92 -9.47
N VAL A 33 -10.83 22.17 -9.33
CA VAL A 33 -10.84 20.83 -8.67
C VAL A 33 -9.89 19.80 -9.32
N PRO A 34 -9.75 19.72 -10.66
CA PRO A 34 -8.84 18.77 -11.30
C PRO A 34 -7.37 19.03 -10.93
N GLU A 35 -7.01 20.27 -10.64
CA GLU A 35 -5.63 20.65 -10.36
C GLU A 35 -5.18 20.20 -8.96
N LEU A 36 -6.08 20.27 -7.98
CA LEU A 36 -5.83 19.74 -6.62
C LEU A 36 -5.81 18.21 -6.62
N PHE A 37 -6.75 17.56 -7.31
CA PHE A 37 -6.76 16.10 -7.45
C PHE A 37 -5.51 15.57 -8.17
N SER A 38 -5.06 16.25 -9.23
CA SER A 38 -3.84 15.86 -9.94
C SER A 38 -2.59 15.99 -9.06
N LYS A 39 -2.55 17.02 -8.18
CA LYS A 39 -1.45 17.22 -7.23
C LYS A 39 -1.44 16.16 -6.13
N GLU A 40 -2.60 15.85 -5.53
CA GLU A 40 -2.69 14.77 -4.53
C GLU A 40 -2.40 13.40 -5.14
N LEU A 41 -2.86 13.13 -6.36
CA LEU A 41 -2.56 11.89 -7.06
C LEU A 41 -1.07 11.79 -7.43
N ALA A 42 -0.45 12.89 -7.83
CA ALA A 42 1.00 12.95 -8.08
C ALA A 42 1.79 12.71 -6.78
N LEU A 43 1.34 13.26 -5.66
CA LEU A 43 1.97 13.06 -4.36
C LEU A 43 1.81 11.62 -3.86
N ALA A 44 0.60 11.06 -3.91
CA ALA A 44 0.33 9.66 -3.58
C ALA A 44 1.14 8.70 -4.47
N LYS A 45 1.30 9.02 -5.76
CA LYS A 45 2.15 8.26 -6.68
C LYS A 45 3.63 8.36 -6.30
N ALA A 46 4.11 9.55 -5.92
CA ALA A 46 5.49 9.74 -5.48
C ALA A 46 5.79 8.98 -4.18
N GLU A 47 4.86 8.99 -3.22
CA GLU A 47 4.98 8.24 -1.97
C GLU A 47 4.93 6.73 -2.20
N LEU A 48 4.03 6.25 -3.08
CA LEU A 48 4.01 4.86 -3.50
C LEU A 48 5.33 4.46 -4.17
N GLN A 49 5.87 5.29 -5.07
CA GLN A 49 7.16 5.04 -5.72
C GLN A 49 8.32 5.04 -4.73
N HIS A 50 8.30 5.94 -3.75
CA HIS A 50 9.28 5.98 -2.67
C HIS A 50 9.23 4.71 -1.82
N ASN A 51 8.04 4.30 -1.39
CA ASN A 51 7.80 3.07 -0.64
C ASN A 51 8.22 1.83 -1.45
N LEU A 52 7.90 1.77 -2.73
CA LEU A 52 8.32 0.67 -3.62
C LEU A 52 9.84 0.64 -3.79
N THR A 53 10.51 1.78 -3.86
CA THR A 53 11.98 1.86 -3.99
C THR A 53 12.66 1.44 -2.69
N ALA A 54 12.12 1.89 -1.54
CA ALA A 54 12.58 1.46 -0.22
C ALA A 54 12.38 -0.05 0.00
N LEU A 55 11.21 -0.59 -0.38
CA LEU A 55 10.97 -2.04 -0.39
C LEU A 55 11.94 -2.76 -1.31
N LYS A 56 12.16 -2.27 -2.54
CA LYS A 56 13.11 -2.88 -3.49
C LYS A 56 14.53 -2.93 -2.92
N ALA A 57 15.03 -1.82 -2.41
CA ALA A 57 16.36 -1.75 -1.79
C ALA A 57 16.46 -2.68 -0.57
N GLY A 58 15.43 -2.69 0.29
CA GLY A 58 15.33 -3.60 1.43
C GLY A 58 15.34 -5.07 1.00
N THR A 59 14.57 -5.44 -0.02
CA THR A 59 14.53 -6.82 -0.54
C THR A 59 15.86 -7.25 -1.15
N ALA A 60 16.58 -6.35 -1.83
CA ALA A 60 17.89 -6.67 -2.40
C ALA A 60 18.93 -6.94 -1.31
N ALA A 61 18.97 -6.12 -0.26
CA ALA A 61 19.88 -6.33 0.88
C ALA A 61 19.54 -7.61 1.65
N VAL A 62 18.26 -7.90 1.88
CA VAL A 62 17.80 -9.15 2.52
C VAL A 62 18.17 -10.36 1.68
N ALA A 63 17.96 -10.31 0.36
CA ALA A 63 18.33 -11.40 -0.54
C ALA A 63 19.84 -11.66 -0.55
N ALA A 64 20.65 -10.60 -0.65
CA ALA A 64 22.10 -10.71 -0.59
C ALA A 64 22.57 -11.29 0.76
N GLY A 65 22.02 -10.79 1.87
CA GLY A 65 22.31 -11.31 3.20
C GLY A 65 21.91 -12.77 3.36
N ALA A 66 20.76 -13.18 2.83
CA ALA A 66 20.31 -14.56 2.85
C ALA A 66 21.25 -15.49 2.07
N ILE A 67 21.80 -15.05 0.94
CA ILE A 67 22.80 -15.82 0.17
C ILE A 67 24.07 -16.01 0.99
N VAL A 68 24.58 -14.94 1.63
CA VAL A 68 25.79 -15.01 2.47
C VAL A 68 25.57 -15.92 3.68
N LEU A 69 24.43 -15.79 4.36
CA LEU A 69 24.06 -16.66 5.47
C LEU A 69 23.92 -18.12 5.04
N LEU A 70 23.33 -18.39 3.87
CA LEU A 70 23.24 -19.74 3.32
C LEU A 70 24.63 -20.33 3.05
N ALA A 71 25.53 -19.56 2.45
CA ALA A 71 26.90 -19.99 2.20
C ALA A 71 27.64 -20.32 3.51
N GLY A 72 27.54 -19.44 4.51
CA GLY A 72 28.11 -19.67 5.84
C GLY A 72 27.48 -20.88 6.54
N PHE A 73 26.18 -21.07 6.40
CA PHE A 73 25.48 -22.23 6.96
C PHE A 73 25.95 -23.54 6.33
N ILE A 74 26.15 -23.59 5.01
CA ILE A 74 26.73 -24.77 4.32
C ILE A 74 28.12 -25.09 4.89
N ILE A 75 28.96 -24.08 5.10
CA ILE A 75 30.30 -24.27 5.70
C ILE A 75 30.19 -24.80 7.12
N LEU A 76 29.26 -24.28 7.94
CA LEU A 76 29.01 -24.78 9.30
C LEU A 76 28.51 -26.23 9.31
N LEU A 77 27.60 -26.61 8.40
CA LEU A 77 27.16 -27.99 8.25
C LEU A 77 28.33 -28.90 7.88
N LEU A 78 29.19 -28.47 6.94
CA LEU A 78 30.37 -29.22 6.56
C LEU A 78 31.34 -29.38 7.74
N ALA A 79 31.56 -28.31 8.52
CA ALA A 79 32.36 -28.37 9.74
C ALA A 79 31.76 -29.34 10.77
N ALA A 80 30.43 -29.37 10.91
CA ALA A 80 29.75 -30.34 11.78
C ALA A 80 29.93 -31.78 11.30
N VAL A 81 29.85 -32.03 9.99
CA VAL A 81 30.14 -33.35 9.40
C VAL A 81 31.59 -33.77 9.68
N TYR A 82 32.57 -32.90 9.45
CA TYR A 82 33.98 -33.19 9.73
C TYR A 82 34.26 -33.40 11.22
N GLY A 83 33.62 -32.62 12.09
CA GLY A 83 33.74 -32.78 13.54
C GLY A 83 33.16 -34.11 14.01
N LEU A 84 31.98 -34.48 13.50
CA LEU A 84 31.34 -35.74 13.84
C LEU A 84 32.08 -36.95 13.23
N SER A 85 32.71 -36.79 12.06
CA SER A 85 33.51 -37.86 11.44
C SER A 85 34.77 -38.24 12.22
N MET A 86 35.14 -37.48 13.26
CA MET A 86 36.19 -37.91 14.19
C MET A 86 35.74 -39.05 15.11
N PHE A 87 34.42 -39.24 15.26
CA PHE A 87 33.83 -40.23 16.15
C PHE A 87 33.11 -41.37 15.39
N VAL A 88 32.69 -41.12 14.15
CA VAL A 88 31.96 -42.09 13.31
C VAL A 88 32.44 -42.04 11.86
N GLU A 89 32.06 -43.03 11.04
CA GLU A 89 32.38 -43.04 9.62
C GLU A 89 31.88 -41.77 8.89
N PRO A 90 32.65 -41.20 7.94
CA PRO A 90 32.31 -39.94 7.28
C PRO A 90 30.93 -39.94 6.60
N TRP A 91 30.54 -41.06 5.99
CA TRP A 91 29.24 -41.19 5.35
C TRP A 91 28.10 -41.13 6.37
N LEU A 92 28.30 -41.71 7.57
CA LEU A 92 27.29 -41.73 8.62
C LEU A 92 27.17 -40.35 9.28
N ALA A 93 28.29 -39.66 9.49
CA ALA A 93 28.29 -38.27 9.95
C ALA A 93 27.47 -37.36 9.02
N ALA A 94 27.68 -37.49 7.71
CA ALA A 94 26.92 -36.73 6.71
C ALA A 94 25.41 -37.04 6.77
N VAL A 95 25.03 -38.31 6.92
CA VAL A 95 23.62 -38.72 7.04
C VAL A 95 22.98 -38.16 8.32
N ILE A 96 23.68 -38.21 9.45
CA ILE A 96 23.15 -37.71 10.74
C ILE A 96 22.93 -36.20 10.67
N VAL A 97 23.96 -35.44 10.27
CA VAL A 97 23.88 -33.96 10.19
C VAL A 97 22.83 -33.53 9.16
N GLY A 98 22.81 -34.19 7.98
CA GLY A 98 21.81 -33.97 6.95
C GLY A 98 20.39 -34.26 7.43
N GLY A 99 20.18 -35.38 8.12
CA GLY A 99 18.90 -35.77 8.69
C GLY A 99 18.37 -34.75 9.71
N VAL A 100 19.20 -34.33 10.66
CA VAL A 100 18.84 -33.28 11.64
C VAL A 100 18.48 -31.97 10.95
N THR A 101 19.28 -31.56 9.95
CA THR A 101 19.04 -30.32 9.19
C THR A 101 17.71 -30.37 8.43
N VAL A 102 17.37 -31.50 7.81
CA VAL A 102 16.10 -31.71 7.11
C VAL A 102 14.92 -31.63 8.07
N VAL A 103 15.02 -32.22 9.26
CA VAL A 103 13.97 -32.13 10.29
C VAL A 103 13.74 -30.69 10.71
N ILE A 104 14.80 -29.93 11.00
CA ILE A 104 14.71 -28.51 11.34
C ILE A 104 14.07 -27.72 10.19
N GLY A 105 14.51 -27.96 8.94
CA GLY A 105 13.96 -27.32 7.76
C GLY A 105 12.47 -27.59 7.57
N MET A 106 12.02 -28.83 7.81
CA MET A 106 10.60 -29.19 7.77
C MET A 106 9.78 -28.46 8.84
N ILE A 107 10.31 -28.29 10.05
CA ILE A 107 9.64 -27.54 11.13
C ILE A 107 9.53 -26.06 10.74
N MET A 108 10.62 -25.46 10.24
CA MET A 108 10.62 -24.06 9.79
C MET A 108 9.63 -23.82 8.65
N LEU A 109 9.58 -24.73 7.66
CA LEU A 109 8.65 -24.63 6.54
C LEU A 109 7.20 -24.68 7.01
N GLN A 110 6.88 -25.58 7.96
CA GLN A 110 5.54 -25.68 8.53
C GLN A 110 5.15 -24.42 9.32
N SER A 111 6.09 -23.85 10.09
CA SER A 111 5.87 -22.59 10.81
C SER A 111 5.66 -21.41 9.88
N GLY A 112 6.45 -21.31 8.80
CA GLY A 112 6.30 -20.27 7.79
C GLY A 112 4.94 -20.34 7.06
N LYS A 113 4.49 -21.54 6.69
CA LYS A 113 3.17 -21.71 6.04
C LYS A 113 2.00 -21.21 6.89
N LYS A 114 2.09 -21.31 8.23
CA LYS A 114 1.06 -20.76 9.12
C LYS A 114 1.01 -19.23 9.10
N GLN A 115 2.16 -18.57 8.98
CA GLN A 115 2.26 -17.10 8.93
C GLN A 115 1.71 -16.52 7.62
N PHE A 116 1.75 -17.31 6.54
CA PHE A 116 1.25 -16.93 5.22
C PHE A 116 -0.13 -17.53 4.90
N ASP A 117 -0.78 -18.18 5.86
CA ASP A 117 -2.13 -18.69 5.68
C ASP A 117 -3.09 -17.49 5.47
N PRO A 118 -3.74 -17.36 4.31
CA PRO A 118 -4.68 -16.26 4.07
C PRO A 118 -5.83 -16.23 5.08
N ALA A 119 -6.12 -17.34 5.78
CA ALA A 119 -7.08 -17.37 6.88
C ALA A 119 -6.66 -16.55 8.12
N GLN A 120 -5.37 -16.22 8.29
CA GLN A 120 -4.89 -15.29 9.33
C GLN A 120 -4.76 -13.85 8.81
N LEU A 121 -4.89 -13.66 7.49
CA LEU A 121 -4.96 -12.35 6.86
C LEU A 121 -6.40 -11.84 6.73
N THR A 122 -7.41 -12.55 7.26
CA THR A 122 -8.72 -11.95 7.51
C THR A 122 -8.59 -11.05 8.73
N PRO A 123 -8.63 -9.72 8.58
CA PRO A 123 -8.52 -8.84 9.72
C PRO A 123 -9.78 -8.98 10.58
N ASP A 124 -9.67 -9.72 11.69
CA ASP A 124 -10.74 -9.90 12.68
C ASP A 124 -11.31 -8.54 13.14
N ARG A 125 -10.42 -7.54 13.20
CA ARG A 125 -10.76 -6.15 13.54
C ARG A 125 -11.71 -5.50 12.52
N THR A 126 -11.51 -5.74 11.22
CA THR A 126 -12.34 -5.12 10.17
C THR A 126 -13.70 -5.78 10.07
N LEU A 127 -13.79 -7.09 10.34
CA LEU A 127 -15.07 -7.80 10.42
C LEU A 127 -15.89 -7.34 11.63
N HIS A 128 -15.27 -7.12 12.80
CA HIS A 128 -15.98 -6.58 13.96
C HIS A 128 -16.45 -5.13 13.75
N ALA A 129 -15.63 -4.29 13.12
CA ALA A 129 -16.02 -2.91 12.79
C ALA A 129 -17.22 -2.88 11.82
N MET A 130 -17.24 -3.74 10.80
CA MET A 130 -18.39 -3.84 9.89
C MET A 130 -19.66 -4.41 10.53
N GLN A 131 -19.52 -5.29 11.54
CA GLN A 131 -20.67 -5.79 12.29
C GLN A 131 -21.26 -4.72 13.21
N GLN A 132 -20.42 -3.92 13.90
CA GLN A 132 -20.88 -2.78 14.71
C GLN A 132 -21.61 -1.74 13.86
N ASP A 133 -21.12 -1.44 12.66
CA ASP A 133 -21.80 -0.52 11.75
C ASP A 133 -23.15 -1.06 11.29
N LYS A 134 -23.25 -2.36 10.96
CA LYS A 134 -24.53 -3.00 10.60
C LYS A 134 -25.55 -2.94 11.73
N ASP A 135 -25.11 -3.18 12.97
CA ASP A 135 -25.98 -3.14 14.14
C ASP A 135 -26.41 -1.69 14.47
N ALA A 136 -25.52 -0.72 14.32
CA ALA A 136 -25.84 0.70 14.47
C ALA A 136 -26.83 1.20 13.40
N LEU A 137 -26.70 0.73 12.15
CA LEU A 137 -27.64 1.00 11.06
C LEU A 137 -29.00 0.33 11.28
N LYS A 138 -29.04 -0.92 11.74
CA LYS A 138 -30.30 -1.62 12.10
C LYS A 138 -31.02 -0.93 13.27
N ARG A 139 -30.30 -0.34 14.21
CA ARG A 139 -30.88 0.39 15.35
C ARG A 139 -31.44 1.77 14.98
N LYS A 140 -31.01 2.34 13.84
CA LYS A 140 -31.45 3.65 13.34
C LYS A 140 -32.58 3.58 12.31
N LEU A 141 -33.01 2.39 11.92
CA LEU A 141 -34.19 2.21 11.08
C LEU A 141 -35.38 1.87 11.99
N PRO A 142 -36.42 2.73 12.06
CA PRO A 142 -37.63 2.50 12.86
C PRO A 142 -38.49 1.35 12.34
#